data_AF-A0A930T0C4-F1
#
_entry.id   AF-A0A930T0C4-F1
#
_cell.length_a   1.000
_cell.length_b   1.000
_cell.length_c   1.000
_cell.angle_alpha   90.00
_cell.angle_beta   90.00
_cell.angle_gamma   90.00
#
_symmetry.space_group_name_H-M   'P 1'
#
loop_
_entity.id
_entity.type
_entity.pdbx_description
1 polymer ?
#
loop_
_entity_poly.entity_id
_entity_poly.type
_entity_poly.pdbx_seq_one_letter_code
_entity_poly.pdbx_strand_id
1 'polypeptide(L)'
;MTQTINWQPENELNQEIIKLSQSLGKSPSAIIESAMREYIQKNQEKTDIKQDSLIGLFEGKPNLSTQCEEILTEEISLKSGWTWKE
;
A
#
# COMPACT_ATOMS: atom_id res chain seq x y z
N MET A 1 12.07 10.68 -6.00
CA MET A 1 11.38 11.45 -4.93
C MET A 1 11.98 11.01 -3.61
N THR A 2 12.49 11.92 -2.77
CA THR A 2 13.03 11.58 -1.44
C THR A 2 11.90 11.60 -0.42
N GLN A 3 11.40 10.43 -0.02
CA GLN A 3 10.46 10.34 1.09
C GLN A 3 11.21 10.47 2.41
N THR A 4 10.83 11.45 3.23
CA THR A 4 11.39 11.65 4.57
C THR A 4 10.40 11.07 5.58
N ILE A 5 10.86 10.13 6.39
CA ILE A 5 10.05 9.51 7.45
C ILE A 5 10.50 10.10 8.78
N ASN A 6 9.59 10.74 9.51
CA ASN A 6 9.83 11.18 10.88
C ASN A 6 9.59 10.01 11.84
N TRP A 7 10.62 9.19 12.04
CA TRP A 7 10.57 8.03 12.92
C TRP A 7 11.43 8.27 14.16
N GLN A 8 10.83 8.06 15.33
CA GLN A 8 11.49 8.12 16.62
C GLN A 8 11.47 6.71 17.25
N PRO A 9 12.53 5.92 17.07
CA PRO A 9 12.62 4.60 17.70
C PRO A 9 12.69 4.70 19.22
N GLU A 10 12.37 3.59 19.88
CA GLU A 10 12.63 3.43 21.31
C GLU A 10 14.11 3.64 21.65
N ASN A 11 14.38 4.13 22.85
CA ASN A 11 15.73 4.53 23.26
C ASN A 11 16.73 3.36 23.18
N GLU A 12 16.31 2.16 23.57
CA GLU A 12 17.15 0.95 23.52
C GLU A 12 17.59 0.62 22.09
N LEU A 13 16.66 0.65 21.14
CA LEU A 13 16.93 0.42 19.73
C LEU A 13 17.89 1.47 19.16
N ASN A 14 17.73 2.74 19.55
CA ASN A 14 18.62 3.81 19.11
C ASN A 14 20.06 3.60 19.62
N GLN A 15 20.23 3.18 20.88
CA GLN A 15 21.55 2.86 21.45
C GLN A 15 22.21 1.68 20.71
N GLU A 16 21.43 0.68 20.34
CA GLU A 16 21.93 -0.47 19.59
C GLU A 16 22.37 -0.10 18.18
N ILE A 17 21.57 0.72 17.47
CA ILE A 17 21.94 1.27 16.15
C ILE A 17 23.24 2.08 16.26
N ILE A 18 23.40 2.90 17.30
CA ILE A 18 24.63 3.67 17.52
C ILE A 18 25.83 2.73 17.74
N LYS A 19 25.70 1.70 18.58
CA LYS A 19 26.78 0.72 18.79
C LYS A 19 27.15 -0.02 17.50
N LEU A 20 26.15 -0.44 16.72
CA LEU A 20 26.35 -1.07 15.41
C LEU A 20 27.00 -0.11 14.41
N SER A 21 26.64 1.17 14.45
CA SER A 21 27.26 2.21 13.61
C SER A 21 28.75 2.35 13.88
N GLN A 22 29.14 2.30 15.16
CA GLN A 22 30.54 2.39 15.59
C GLN A 22 31.34 1.14 15.23
N SER A 23 30.76 -0.05 15.36
CA SER A 23 31.46 -1.30 15.05
C SER A 23 31.64 -1.54 13.54
N LEU A 24 30.68 -1.11 12.73
CA LEU A 24 30.70 -1.28 11.27
C LEU A 24 31.30 -0.08 10.52
N GLY A 25 31.57 1.03 11.22
CA GLY A 25 32.07 2.27 10.61
C GLY A 25 31.08 2.92 9.62
N LYS A 26 29.78 2.60 9.75
CA LYS A 26 28.72 3.10 8.87
C LYS A 26 27.86 4.10 9.62
N SER A 27 27.24 5.04 8.91
CA SER A 27 26.30 5.96 9.55
C SER A 27 25.04 5.21 10.04
N PRO A 28 24.40 5.67 11.13
CA PRO A 28 23.12 5.11 11.60
C PRO A 28 22.06 5.04 10.51
N SER A 29 21.99 6.07 9.66
CA SER A 29 21.06 6.10 8.52
C SER A 29 21.35 4.99 7.50
N ALA A 30 22.62 4.71 7.19
CA ALA A 30 22.98 3.67 6.24
C ALA A 30 22.63 2.28 6.77
N ILE A 31 22.74 2.06 8.09
CA ILE A 31 22.32 0.81 8.74
C ILE A 31 20.81 0.64 8.63
N ILE A 32 20.04 1.67 8.97
CA ILE A 32 18.57 1.65 8.88
C ILE A 32 18.12 1.40 7.44
N GLU A 33 18.74 2.06 6.47
CA GLU A 33 18.41 1.87 5.04
C GLU A 33 18.68 0.43 4.59
N SER A 34 19.82 -0.15 4.97
CA SER A 34 20.12 -1.56 4.65
C SER A 34 19.13 -2.52 5.31
N ALA A 35 18.79 -2.30 6.59
CA ALA A 35 17.85 -3.15 7.31
C ALA A 35 16.43 -3.07 6.71
N MET A 36 15.99 -1.87 6.31
CA MET A 36 14.71 -1.68 5.62
C MET A 36 14.71 -2.39 4.27
N ARG A 37 15.79 -2.25 3.49
CA ARG A 37 15.92 -2.92 2.18
C ARG A 37 15.86 -4.44 2.34
N GLU A 38 16.59 -5.00 3.30
CA GLU A 38 16.56 -6.43 3.61
C GLU A 38 15.18 -6.90 4.08
N TYR A 39 14.51 -6.11 4.94
CA TYR A 39 13.16 -6.42 5.38
C TYR A 39 12.16 -6.43 4.23
N ILE A 40 12.22 -5.43 3.34
CA ILE A 40 11.36 -5.34 2.16
C ILE A 40 11.64 -6.53 1.24
N GLN A 41 12.90 -6.83 0.92
CA GLN A 41 13.26 -7.94 0.04
C GLN A 41 12.79 -9.29 0.62
N LYS A 42 13.06 -9.54 1.90
CA LYS A 42 12.66 -10.77 2.59
C LYS A 42 11.16 -10.95 2.68
N ASN A 43 10.39 -9.85 2.76
CA ASN A 43 8.94 -9.91 2.77
C ASN A 43 8.35 -9.94 1.36
N GLN A 44 8.99 -9.31 0.37
CA GLN A 44 8.61 -9.41 -1.05
C GLN A 44 8.67 -10.86 -1.54
N GLU A 45 9.74 -11.59 -1.20
CA GLU A 45 9.87 -13.02 -1.49
C GLU A 45 8.80 -13.89 -0.80
N LYS A 46 8.23 -13.42 0.31
CA LYS A 46 7.10 -14.10 0.99
C LYS A 46 5.73 -13.71 0.43
N THR A 47 5.61 -12.54 -0.18
CA THR A 47 4.39 -12.08 -0.87
C THR A 47 4.30 -12.50 -2.33
N ASP A 48 5.29 -13.23 -2.87
CA ASP A 48 5.34 -13.72 -4.26
C ASP A 48 4.33 -14.86 -4.57
N ILE A 49 3.19 -14.88 -3.86
CA ILE A 49 2.04 -15.71 -4.20
C ILE A 49 0.77 -14.88 -4.45
N LYS A 50 0.69 -13.61 -4.04
CA LYS A 50 -0.54 -12.81 -4.26
C LYS A 50 -0.27 -11.31 -4.25
N GLN A 51 -0.01 -10.72 -5.41
CA GLN A 51 -0.76 -9.56 -5.93
C GLN A 51 -0.01 -8.95 -7.10
N ASP A 52 -0.42 -9.38 -8.28
CA ASP A 52 -0.41 -8.57 -9.50
C ASP A 52 -0.81 -7.12 -9.17
N SER A 53 0.08 -6.16 -9.40
CA SER A 53 -0.03 -4.76 -8.91
C SER A 53 -1.08 -3.91 -9.64
N LEU A 54 -2.01 -4.54 -10.35
CA LEU A 54 -3.25 -3.94 -10.85
C LEU A 54 -4.51 -4.53 -10.19
N ILE A 55 -4.38 -5.59 -9.38
CA ILE A 55 -5.48 -6.21 -8.62
C ILE A 55 -5.55 -5.55 -7.24
N GLY A 56 -6.19 -4.38 -7.16
CA GLY A 56 -6.39 -3.72 -5.87
C GLY A 56 -6.85 -2.26 -5.91
N LEU A 57 -6.77 -1.58 -7.07
CA LEU A 57 -7.44 -0.28 -7.22
C LEU A 57 -8.95 -0.44 -7.43
N PHE A 58 -9.37 -1.60 -7.93
CA PHE A 58 -10.74 -2.03 -7.94
C PHE A 58 -10.73 -3.51 -7.53
N GLU A 59 -11.27 -3.84 -6.36
CA GLU A 59 -11.80 -5.20 -6.17
C GLU A 59 -12.92 -5.32 -7.21
N GLY A 60 -12.61 -5.94 -8.35
CA GLY A 60 -13.59 -6.21 -9.37
C GLY A 60 -14.67 -7.09 -8.75
N LYS A 61 -15.76 -6.48 -8.26
CA LYS A 61 -16.98 -7.21 -8.00
C LYS A 61 -17.31 -7.91 -9.32
N PRO A 62 -17.44 -9.24 -9.35
CA PRO A 62 -17.86 -9.91 -10.56
C PRO A 62 -19.19 -9.28 -10.96
N ASN A 63 -19.35 -9.01 -12.25
CA ASN A 63 -20.58 -8.57 -12.89
C ASN A 63 -20.94 -7.07 -12.93
N LEU A 64 -20.12 -6.12 -12.47
CA LEU A 64 -20.45 -4.70 -12.69
C LEU A 64 -20.51 -4.34 -14.18
N SER A 65 -19.51 -4.79 -14.97
CA SER A 65 -19.40 -4.46 -16.40
C SER A 65 -20.59 -4.97 -17.23
N THR A 66 -21.08 -6.17 -16.91
CA THR A 66 -22.18 -6.86 -17.61
C THR A 66 -23.56 -6.42 -17.14
N GLN A 67 -23.69 -5.94 -15.91
CA GLN A 67 -24.95 -5.44 -15.35
C GLN A 67 -25.03 -3.90 -15.34
N CYS A 68 -24.10 -3.22 -16.00
CA CYS A 68 -24.06 -1.76 -16.08
C CYS A 68 -25.40 -1.16 -16.51
N GLU A 69 -26.04 -1.71 -17.55
CA GLU A 69 -27.32 -1.21 -18.06
C GLU A 69 -28.47 -1.43 -17.07
N GLU A 70 -28.53 -2.59 -16.41
CA GLU A 70 -29.53 -2.88 -15.37
C GLU A 70 -29.37 -1.93 -14.17
N ILE A 71 -28.14 -1.74 -13.68
CA ILE A 71 -27.83 -0.87 -12.54
C ILE A 71 -28.16 0.60 -12.87
N LEU A 72 -27.81 1.06 -14.07
CA LEU A 72 -28.15 2.41 -14.51
C LEU A 72 -29.67 2.60 -14.61
N THR A 73 -30.39 1.59 -15.11
CA THR A 73 -31.85 1.65 -15.25
C THR A 73 -32.54 1.65 -13.89
N GLU A 74 -32.10 0.84 -12.93
CA GLU A 74 -32.62 0.86 -11.55
C GLU A 74 -32.34 2.18 -10.84
N GLU A 75 -31.13 2.72 -10.91
CA GLU A 75 -30.80 3.99 -10.23
C GLU A 75 -31.55 5.17 -10.85
N ILE A 76 -31.71 5.21 -12.17
CA ILE A 76 -32.52 6.24 -12.84
C ILE A 76 -34.01 6.09 -12.48
N SER A 77 -34.56 4.87 -12.41
CA SER A 77 -36.02 4.67 -12.23
C SER A 77 -36.49 4.70 -10.77
N LEU A 78 -35.73 4.12 -9.83
CA LEU A 78 -36.22 3.86 -8.46
C LEU A 78 -35.79 4.90 -7.42
N LYS A 79 -34.66 5.60 -7.62
CA LYS A 79 -34.12 6.54 -6.62
C LYS A 79 -33.96 7.96 -7.12
N SER A 80 -33.88 8.18 -8.43
CA SER A 80 -33.47 9.48 -8.92
C SER A 80 -34.60 10.53 -8.90
N GLY A 81 -35.87 10.13 -8.98
CA GLY A 81 -36.98 11.08 -9.17
C GLY A 81 -36.97 11.76 -10.54
N TRP A 82 -36.12 11.31 -11.47
CA TRP A 82 -36.09 11.77 -12.85
C TRP A 82 -37.08 10.95 -13.68
N THR A 83 -38.28 11.49 -13.88
CA THR A 83 -39.12 11.06 -14.99
C THR A 83 -38.67 11.79 -16.25
N TRP A 84 -38.32 11.07 -17.30
CA TRP A 84 -38.13 11.67 -18.62
C TRP A 84 -39.44 12.37 -19.02
N LYS A 85 -39.36 13.62 -19.49
CA LYS A 85 -40.49 14.25 -20.17
C LYS A 85 -40.65 13.53 -21.51
N GLU A 86 -41.81 12.92 -21.74
CA GLU A 86 -42.32 12.67 -23.09
C GLU A 86 -42.56 14.00 -23.81
#